data_AF-A0A0C2G4Y4-F1
#
_entry.id   AF-A0A0C2G4Y4-F1
#
_cell.length_a   1.000
_cell.length_b   1.000
_cell.length_c   1.000
_cell.angle_alpha   90.00
_cell.angle_beta   90.00
_cell.angle_gamma   90.00
#
_symmetry.space_group_name_H-M   'P 1'
#
loop_
_entity.id
_entity.type
_entity.pdbx_description
1 polymer ?
#
loop_
_entity_poly.entity_id
_entity_poly.type
_entity_poly.pdbx_seq_one_letter_code
_entity_poly.pdbx_strand_id
1 'polypeptide(L)'
;MSLFFESRTSSERRKVVILAHDGVNTDLVAETLEAVSNVEKLGASTFAITGSSRPNSFALLGYTGLRERIFVSAADRANFQDALDD
;
A
#
# COMPACT_ATOMS: atom_id res chain seq x y z
N MET A 1 -13.12 -20.68 0.38
CA MET A 1 -13.42 -19.55 -0.52
C MET A 1 -12.32 -19.48 -1.57
N SER A 2 -12.66 -19.66 -2.85
CA SER A 2 -11.71 -19.53 -3.95
C SER A 2 -11.64 -18.07 -4.40
N LEU A 3 -10.45 -17.47 -4.33
CA LEU A 3 -10.16 -16.19 -4.96
C LEU A 3 -9.98 -16.41 -6.47
N PHE A 4 -10.86 -15.83 -7.27
CA PHE A 4 -10.74 -15.82 -8.72
C PHE A 4 -10.05 -14.52 -9.14
N PHE A 5 -8.92 -14.63 -9.84
CA PHE A 5 -8.25 -13.50 -10.47
C PHE A 5 -8.60 -13.48 -11.97
N GLU A 6 -9.40 -12.51 -12.38
CA GLU A 6 -9.76 -12.31 -13.79
C GLU A 6 -8.77 -11.31 -14.42
N SER A 7 -8.00 -11.74 -15.42
CA SER A 7 -7.00 -10.90 -16.10
C SER A 7 -7.60 -10.25 -17.35
N ARG A 8 -8.06 -9.00 -17.26
CA ARG A 8 -8.65 -8.24 -18.40
C ARG A 8 -7.61 -7.53 -19.24
N THR A 9 -7.16 -8.06 -20.38
CA THR A 9 -6.08 -7.46 -21.21
C THR A 9 -6.45 -6.06 -21.72
N SER A 10 -6.10 -5.02 -20.97
CA SER A 10 -6.24 -3.61 -21.35
C SER A 10 -4.89 -2.92 -21.09
N SER A 11 -4.50 -2.01 -21.97
CA SER A 11 -3.27 -1.21 -21.87
C SER A 11 -3.29 -0.19 -20.74
N GLU A 12 -4.44 0.01 -20.07
CA GLU A 12 -4.62 0.96 -18.96
C GLU A 12 -5.05 0.25 -17.65
N ARG A 13 -4.34 -0.80 -17.26
CA ARG A 13 -4.55 -1.40 -15.93
C ARG A 13 -3.84 -0.56 -14.87
N ARG A 14 -4.59 -0.09 -13.86
CA ARG A 14 -4.02 0.43 -12.62
C ARG A 14 -3.18 -0.65 -11.94
N LYS A 15 -1.94 -0.33 -11.60
CA LYS A 15 -1.03 -1.23 -10.89
C LYS A 15 -1.02 -0.85 -9.42
N VAL A 16 -1.31 -1.81 -8.56
CA VAL A 16 -1.40 -1.59 -7.12
C VAL A 16 -0.52 -2.61 -6.40
N VAL A 17 0.26 -2.13 -5.44
CA VAL A 17 1.02 -2.96 -4.50
C VAL A 17 0.37 -2.83 -3.13
N ILE A 18 0.03 -3.94 -2.49
CA ILE A 18 -0.53 -3.95 -1.13
C ILE A 18 0.47 -4.63 -0.21
N LEU A 19 0.98 -3.88 0.76
CA LEU A 19 1.85 -4.36 1.83
C LEU A 19 1.00 -4.78 3.03
N ALA A 20 0.99 -6.07 3.35
CA ALA A 20 0.40 -6.57 4.58
C ALA A 20 1.49 -6.72 5.65
N HIS A 21 1.48 -5.86 6.66
CA HIS A 21 2.59 -5.71 7.61
C HIS A 21 2.07 -5.55 9.05
N ASP A 22 2.74 -6.14 10.05
CA ASP A 22 2.53 -5.86 11.49
C ASP A 22 2.90 -4.43 11.94
N GLY A 23 3.29 -3.53 11.02
CA GLY A 23 3.52 -2.12 11.29
C GLY A 23 4.87 -1.79 11.92
N VAL A 24 5.80 -2.74 12.09
CA VAL A 24 7.16 -2.50 12.60
C VAL A 24 8.22 -2.82 11.55
N ASN A 25 8.72 -1.78 10.87
CA ASN A 25 9.71 -1.99 9.81
C ASN A 25 11.11 -2.30 10.36
N THR A 26 11.81 -3.24 9.72
CA THR A 26 13.24 -3.53 9.93
C THR A 26 14.13 -3.04 8.79
N ASP A 27 13.53 -2.64 7.66
CA ASP A 27 14.25 -2.22 6.46
C ASP A 27 14.97 -0.89 6.71
N LEU A 28 16.08 -0.70 6.00
CA LEU A 28 16.78 0.57 6.00
C LEU A 28 15.97 1.61 5.23
N VAL A 29 15.98 2.86 5.73
CA VAL A 29 15.24 3.98 5.11
C VAL A 29 15.62 4.16 3.64
N ALA A 30 16.90 4.03 3.30
CA ALA A 30 17.39 4.18 1.93
C ALA A 30 16.80 3.12 0.97
N GLU A 31 16.73 1.87 1.42
CA GLU A 31 16.19 0.76 0.63
C GLU A 31 14.67 0.92 0.43
N THR A 32 13.97 1.39 1.47
CA THR A 32 12.53 1.70 1.39
C THR A 32 12.26 2.78 0.34
N LEU A 33 13.02 3.88 0.35
CA LEU A 33 12.87 4.96 -0.62
C LEU A 33 13.18 4.51 -2.05
N GLU A 34 14.21 3.69 -2.23
CA GLU A 34 14.56 3.14 -3.54
C GLU A 34 13.45 2.22 -4.07
N ALA A 35 12.93 1.32 -3.23
CA ALA A 35 11.83 0.43 -3.59
C ALA A 35 10.58 1.20 -4.02
N VAL A 36 10.18 2.22 -3.25
CA VAL A 36 9.05 3.09 -3.58
C VAL A 36 9.27 3.81 -4.90
N SER A 37 10.45 4.42 -5.10
CA SER A 37 10.78 5.10 -6.36
C SER A 37 10.69 4.17 -7.57
N ASN A 38 11.11 2.92 -7.43
CA ASN A 38 11.04 1.94 -8.50
C ASN A 38 9.59 1.52 -8.82
N VAL A 39 8.75 1.36 -7.80
CA VAL A 39 7.31 1.07 -7.97
C VAL A 39 6.59 2.24 -8.64
N GLU A 40 6.89 3.48 -8.24
CA GLU A 40 6.32 4.69 -8.84
C GLU A 40 6.71 4.84 -10.32
N LYS A 41 7.98 4.58 -10.67
CA LYS A 41 8.44 4.58 -12.09
C LYS A 41 7.70 3.56 -12.95
N LEU A 42 7.20 2.49 -12.36
CA LEU A 42 6.36 1.49 -13.04
C LEU A 42 4.89 1.92 -13.13
N GLY A 43 4.52 3.11 -12.64
CA GLY A 43 3.16 3.62 -12.61
C GLY A 43 2.26 2.85 -11.65
N ALA A 44 2.85 2.29 -10.58
CA ALA A 44 2.12 1.58 -9.54
C ALA A 44 1.98 2.44 -8.28
N SER A 45 0.88 2.25 -7.55
CA SER A 45 0.65 2.88 -6.24
C SER A 45 0.76 1.85 -5.12
N THR A 46 1.40 2.25 -4.02
CA THR A 46 1.62 1.40 -2.85
C THR A 46 0.63 1.73 -1.75
N PHE A 47 0.01 0.69 -1.20
CA PHE A 47 -0.90 0.73 -0.06
C PHE A 47 -0.36 -0.17 1.05
N ALA A 48 -0.69 0.15 2.29
CA ALA A 48 -0.31 -0.66 3.44
C ALA A 48 -1.54 -1.02 4.29
N ILE A 49 -1.58 -2.27 4.75
CA ILE A 49 -2.58 -2.79 5.67
C ILE A 49 -1.83 -3.35 6.88
N THR A 50 -2.26 -2.98 8.07
CA THR A 50 -1.72 -3.52 9.31
C THR A 50 -2.81 -4.00 10.25
N GLY A 51 -2.53 -5.13 10.91
CA GLY A 51 -3.34 -5.68 12.00
C GLY A 51 -2.83 -5.28 13.39
N SER A 52 -1.75 -4.49 13.48
CA SER A 52 -1.17 -4.09 14.76
C SER A 52 -1.98 -2.97 15.41
N SER A 53 -2.14 -3.06 16.73
CA SER A 53 -2.79 -2.02 17.53
C SER A 53 -1.93 -0.76 17.74
N ARG A 54 -0.63 -0.86 17.46
CA ARG A 54 0.35 0.24 17.60
C ARG A 54 1.38 0.18 16.46
N PRO A 55 0.99 0.40 15.21
CA PRO A 55 1.93 0.41 14.10
C PRO A 55 2.84 1.64 14.19
N ASN A 56 4.06 1.51 13.67
CA ASN A 56 4.89 2.65 13.33
C ASN A 56 4.36 3.29 12.04
N SER A 57 3.38 4.18 12.20
CA SER A 57 2.74 4.88 11.07
C SER A 57 3.72 5.67 10.21
N PHE A 58 4.83 6.17 10.77
CA PHE A 58 5.86 6.86 9.99
C PHE A 58 6.60 5.91 9.05
N ALA A 59 6.88 4.68 9.49
CA ALA A 59 7.47 3.67 8.64
C ALA A 59 6.54 3.27 7.50
N LEU A 60 5.24 3.07 7.80
CA LEU A 60 4.23 2.77 6.78
C LEU A 60 4.06 3.93 5.78
N LEU A 61 4.08 5.17 6.27
CA LEU A 61 4.05 6.36 5.41
C LEU A 61 5.25 6.43 4.47
N GLY A 62 6.42 5.98 4.92
CA GLY A 62 7.62 5.86 4.08
C GLY A 62 7.42 4.97 2.85
N TYR A 63 6.56 3.94 2.94
CA TYR A 63 6.24 3.06 1.82
C TYR A 63 5.10 3.59 0.94
N THR A 64 4.08 4.19 1.55
CA THR A 64 2.84 4.55 0.82
C THR A 64 2.85 5.97 0.28
N GLY A 65 3.68 6.85 0.83
CA GLY A 65 3.76 8.29 0.53
C GLY A 65 2.59 9.11 1.06
N LEU A 66 1.40 8.51 1.21
CA LEU A 66 0.16 9.15 1.64
C LEU A 66 -0.51 8.39 2.79
N ARG A 67 -1.18 9.13 3.68
CA ARG A 67 -1.86 8.56 4.86
C ARG A 67 -3.17 7.86 4.51
N GLU A 68 -3.92 8.35 3.51
CA GLU A 68 -5.14 7.68 3.05
C GLU A 68 -4.86 6.26 2.52
N ARG A 69 -3.63 5.97 2.08
CA ARG A 69 -3.21 4.65 1.58
C ARG A 69 -2.81 3.67 2.68
N ILE A 70 -3.04 4.00 3.95
CA ILE A 70 -2.72 3.15 5.10
C ILE A 70 -4.02 2.75 5.82
N PHE A 71 -4.26 1.45 5.91
CA PHE A 71 -5.36 0.87 6.67
C PHE A 71 -4.85 0.28 7.99
N VAL A 72 -5.18 0.90 9.12
CA VAL A 72 -4.86 0.41 10.46
C VAL A 72 -6.10 -0.17 11.13
N SER A 73 -7.23 0.48 10.94
CA SER A 73 -8.48 0.11 11.60
C SER A 73 -9.69 0.37 10.70
N ALA A 74 -10.86 -0.05 11.14
CA ALA A 74 -12.11 0.19 10.42
C ALA A 74 -12.40 1.69 10.20
N ALA A 75 -11.82 2.59 11.00
CA ALA A 75 -11.95 4.04 10.81
C ALA A 75 -11.27 4.54 9.53
N ASP A 76 -10.26 3.82 9.01
CA ASP A 76 -9.53 4.20 7.79
C ASP A 76 -10.27 3.77 6.51
N ARG A 77 -11.33 2.95 6.63
CA ARG A 77 -11.96 2.27 5.50
C ARG A 77 -12.41 3.20 4.37
N ALA A 78 -13.07 4.30 4.71
CA ALA A 78 -13.61 5.22 3.70
C ALA A 78 -12.47 5.82 2.85
N ASN A 79 -11.53 6.50 3.50
CA ASN A 79 -10.39 7.14 2.82
C ASN A 79 -9.52 6.13 2.05
N PHE A 80 -9.34 4.92 2.58
CA PHE A 80 -8.55 3.87 1.93
C PHE A 80 -9.24 3.33 0.67
N GLN A 81 -10.56 3.17 0.71
CA GLN A 81 -11.34 2.74 -0.45
C GLN A 81 -11.36 3.84 -1.52
N ASP A 82 -11.61 5.08 -1.13
CA ASP A 82 -11.60 6.22 -2.06
C ASP A 82 -10.24 6.31 -2.78
N ALA A 83 -9.13 6.20 -2.04
CA ALA A 83 -7.79 6.20 -2.64
C ALA A 83 -7.52 4.99 -3.56
N LEU A 84 -8.15 3.83 -3.32
CA LEU A 84 -8.06 2.64 -4.16
C LEU A 84 -8.91 2.73 -5.43
N ASP A 85 -9.91 3.61 -5.44
CA ASP A 85 -10.82 3.80 -6.57
C ASP A 85 -10.38 4.96 -7.50
N ASP A 86 -9.61 5.93 -6.98
CA ASP A 86 -9.03 7.10 -7.71
C ASP A 86 -7.92 6.79 -8.71
#